data_AF-A0A6J1CC94-F1
#
_entry.id   AF-A0A6J1CC94-F1
#
_cell.length_a   1.000
_cell.length_b   1.000
_cell.length_c   1.000
_cell.angle_alpha   90.00
_cell.angle_beta   90.00
_cell.angle_gamma   90.00
#
_symmetry.space_group_name_H-M   'P 1'
#
loop_
_entity.id
_entity.type
_entity.pdbx_description
1 polymer ?
#
loop_
_entity_poly.entity_id
_entity_poly.type
_entity_poly.pdbx_seq_one_letter_code
_entity_poly.pdbx_strand_id
1 'polypeptide(L)'
;MDVVRMWSRVIRGVALAVFVGWLLIWIMMPTNTYRHQWLPKIRQKSYYSEYFGSEGTTLLIYTFPILFIAVLGCVYIHLERKCKDQNMQKISKSGRRFATWRRPAIVKGPLGIVSWTEVALVAMFMALLVWSLATYLHNSFVAEKEWEIKLGSAAFWLGIVGNICLVFLFFPVARGSPLLPLLGLTSEGCIKYHIWLGHMTLAFFSAHGVCFVIYWTATHNLSQMLEWSKTDISNVAGELALVFGLIMWATTFTRIRRKFFEAFFYTHYLYILFVVFFIFHVGISYACIMLPGFYLFLLDRYLRFLQSRRRVRLLSARILPCRTLELNFSKHPSLKYNPTSTMFINIPTISKLQWHPFTVTSNADSDADSLSVVIKCEGIWSSNLYQTLSSPNSAIDAHNQASLEGPYGPVSSHFLHFDSLLL
;
A
#
# COMPACT_ATOMS: atom_id res chain seq x y z
N MET A 1 26.77 -12.20 -19.27
CA MET A 1 26.27 -12.15 -17.88
C MET A 1 26.57 -10.80 -17.22
N ASP A 2 27.76 -10.24 -17.41
CA ASP A 2 28.14 -8.95 -16.82
C ASP A 2 27.35 -7.76 -17.39
N VAL A 3 26.99 -7.81 -18.68
CA VAL A 3 26.13 -6.78 -19.31
C VAL A 3 24.75 -6.71 -18.65
N VAL A 4 24.09 -7.85 -18.39
CA VAL A 4 22.77 -7.88 -17.72
C VAL A 4 22.88 -7.36 -16.29
N ARG A 5 23.91 -7.76 -15.54
CA ARG A 5 24.16 -7.25 -14.18
C ARG A 5 24.48 -5.76 -14.17
N MET A 6 25.21 -5.26 -15.17
CA MET A 6 25.49 -3.84 -15.36
C MET A 6 24.18 -3.07 -15.57
N TRP A 7 23.33 -3.50 -16.51
CA TRP A 7 22.02 -2.88 -16.74
C TRP A 7 21.12 -2.90 -15.50
N SER A 8 21.08 -4.01 -14.76
CA SER A 8 20.34 -4.07 -13.50
C SER A 8 20.83 -3.04 -12.45
N ARG A 9 22.14 -2.78 -12.38
CA ARG A 9 22.70 -1.73 -11.49
C ARG A 9 22.36 -0.33 -12.00
N VAL A 10 22.47 -0.10 -13.32
CA VAL A 10 22.12 1.18 -13.94
C VAL A 10 20.66 1.52 -13.69
N ILE A 11 19.74 0.57 -13.93
CA ILE A 11 18.30 0.76 -13.71
C ILE A 11 18.02 1.14 -12.25
N ARG A 12 18.64 0.43 -11.29
CA ARG A 12 18.51 0.76 -9.86
C ARG A 12 19.05 2.14 -9.53
N GLY A 13 20.19 2.53 -10.09
CA GLY A 13 20.79 3.85 -9.90
C GLY A 13 19.90 4.98 -10.43
N VAL A 14 19.36 4.82 -11.65
CA VAL A 14 18.43 5.79 -12.25
C VAL A 14 17.15 5.88 -11.43
N ALA A 15 16.55 4.74 -11.06
CA ALA A 15 15.34 4.71 -10.24
C ALA A 15 15.54 5.42 -8.90
N LEU A 16 16.68 5.20 -8.24
CA LEU A 16 17.02 5.87 -6.98
C LEU A 16 17.21 7.38 -7.17
N ALA A 17 17.91 7.81 -8.22
CA ALA A 17 18.11 9.23 -8.52
C ALA A 17 16.78 9.96 -8.75
N VAL A 18 15.88 9.36 -9.54
CA VAL A 18 14.53 9.89 -9.78
C VAL A 18 13.72 9.93 -8.48
N PHE A 19 13.79 8.89 -7.65
CA PHE A 19 13.08 8.85 -6.37
C PHE A 19 13.58 9.92 -5.39
N VAL A 20 14.90 10.12 -5.29
CA VAL A 20 15.48 11.18 -4.46
C VAL A 20 15.05 12.56 -4.97
N GLY A 21 15.07 12.78 -6.29
CA GLY A 21 14.56 14.02 -6.89
C GLY A 21 13.09 14.26 -6.56
N TRP A 22 12.26 13.22 -6.62
CA TRP A 22 10.85 13.29 -6.24
C TRP A 22 10.67 13.60 -4.74
N LEU A 23 11.48 13.01 -3.85
CA LEU A 23 11.47 13.35 -2.41
C LEU A 23 11.91 14.79 -2.14
N LEU A 24 12.88 15.32 -2.90
CA LEU A 24 13.30 16.73 -2.78
C LEU A 24 12.15 17.69 -3.07
N ILE A 25 11.27 17.37 -4.02
CA ILE A 25 10.07 18.16 -4.26
C ILE A 25 9.21 18.24 -3.01
N TRP A 26 8.97 17.12 -2.31
CA TRP A 26 8.18 17.10 -1.08
C TRP A 26 8.81 17.94 0.04
N ILE A 27 10.14 17.91 0.17
CA ILE A 27 10.87 18.72 1.17
C ILE A 27 10.78 20.21 0.83
N MET A 28 10.85 20.56 -0.46
CA MET A 28 10.84 21.94 -0.92
C MET A 28 9.43 22.54 -1.02
N MET A 29 8.40 21.72 -1.26
CA MET A 29 7.00 22.13 -1.40
C MET A 29 6.52 23.15 -0.34
N PRO A 30 6.84 22.99 0.96
CA PRO A 30 6.43 23.95 1.97
C PRO A 30 7.15 25.30 1.98
N THR A 31 8.26 25.41 1.27
CA THR A 31 9.08 26.63 1.29
C THR A 31 8.52 27.73 0.37
N ASN A 32 8.76 28.98 0.76
CA ASN A 32 8.47 30.15 -0.07
C ASN A 32 9.22 30.10 -1.41
N THR A 33 10.44 29.56 -1.43
CA THR A 33 11.22 29.35 -2.66
C THR A 33 10.46 28.50 -3.66
N TYR A 34 9.90 27.36 -3.23
CA TYR A 34 9.12 26.52 -4.13
C TYR A 34 7.87 27.24 -4.62
N ARG A 35 7.11 27.86 -3.71
CA ARG A 35 5.82 28.50 -4.03
C ARG A 35 5.93 29.71 -4.94
N HIS A 36 6.90 30.58 -4.69
CA HIS A 36 7.01 31.86 -5.40
C HIS A 36 7.98 31.82 -6.56
N GLN A 37 8.96 30.91 -6.57
CA GLN A 37 9.96 30.87 -7.63
C GLN A 37 9.85 29.62 -8.50
N TRP A 38 9.75 28.42 -7.92
CA TRP A 38 9.81 27.18 -8.70
C TRP A 38 8.47 26.87 -9.36
N LEU A 39 7.39 26.81 -8.57
CA LEU A 39 6.06 26.43 -9.04
C LEU A 39 5.55 27.33 -10.18
N PRO A 40 5.68 28.67 -10.13
CA PRO A 40 5.23 29.53 -11.22
C PRO A 40 6.04 29.30 -12.50
N LYS A 41 7.37 29.15 -12.40
CA LYS A 41 8.23 28.86 -13.56
C LYS A 41 7.92 27.50 -14.19
N ILE A 42 7.62 26.49 -13.38
CA ILE A 42 7.26 25.16 -13.88
C ILE A 42 5.88 25.21 -14.54
N ARG A 43 4.89 25.83 -13.89
CA ARG A 43 3.54 25.99 -14.43
C ARG A 43 3.55 26.75 -15.75
N GLN A 44 4.33 27.82 -15.86
CA GLN A 44 4.46 28.58 -17.09
C GLN A 44 4.96 27.69 -18.25
N LYS A 45 6.00 26.87 -18.02
CA LYS A 45 6.51 25.95 -19.05
C LYS A 45 5.51 24.85 -19.43
N SER A 46 4.76 24.33 -18.46
CA SER A 46 3.77 23.27 -18.69
C SER A 46 2.49 23.79 -19.36
N TYR A 47 2.05 25.00 -19.01
CA TYR A 47 0.80 25.58 -19.49
C TYR A 47 0.85 25.87 -21.00
N TYR A 48 2.01 26.30 -21.52
CA TYR A 48 2.22 26.51 -22.95
C TYR A 48 2.56 25.23 -23.72
N SER A 49 2.62 24.07 -23.05
CA SER A 49 2.78 22.80 -23.75
C SER A 49 1.44 22.32 -24.27
N GLU A 50 1.36 22.00 -25.56
CA GLU A 50 0.17 21.46 -26.23
C GLU A 50 -0.43 20.23 -25.53
N TYR A 51 0.40 19.45 -24.84
CA TYR A 51 0.01 18.15 -24.28
C TYR A 51 -0.40 18.16 -22.82
N PHE A 52 0.00 19.16 -22.05
CA PHE A 52 -0.01 19.08 -20.58
C PHE A 52 -1.05 19.99 -19.91
N GLY A 53 -1.49 21.09 -20.54
CA GLY A 53 -2.56 21.95 -19.99
C GLY A 53 -2.32 22.40 -18.53
N SER A 54 -3.39 22.70 -17.79
CA SER A 54 -3.33 23.11 -16.38
C SER A 54 -2.86 21.98 -15.45
N GLU A 55 -3.22 20.74 -15.77
CA GLU A 55 -3.04 19.57 -14.89
C GLU A 55 -1.70 18.87 -15.05
N GLY A 56 -1.04 19.09 -16.19
CA GLY A 56 0.15 18.37 -16.56
C GLY A 56 1.35 18.69 -15.67
N THR A 57 1.40 19.87 -15.02
CA THR A 57 2.42 20.16 -14.02
C THR A 57 2.34 19.18 -12.86
N THR A 58 1.15 18.96 -12.31
CA THR A 58 0.95 18.05 -11.18
C THR A 58 1.26 16.61 -11.58
N LEU A 59 0.80 16.18 -12.76
CA LEU A 59 1.09 14.84 -13.29
C LEU A 59 2.59 14.62 -13.52
N LEU A 60 3.30 15.60 -14.08
CA LEU A 60 4.72 15.49 -14.39
C LEU A 60 5.59 15.49 -13.12
N ILE A 61 5.22 16.26 -12.11
CA ILE A 61 5.97 16.35 -10.85
C ILE A 61 5.69 15.14 -9.94
N TYR A 62 4.42 14.77 -9.75
CA TYR A 62 4.04 13.82 -8.71
C TYR A 62 3.79 12.42 -9.27
N THR A 63 3.13 12.29 -10.41
CA THR A 63 2.70 11.00 -10.96
C THR A 63 3.79 10.33 -11.80
N PHE A 64 4.34 11.06 -12.77
CA PHE A 64 5.28 10.53 -13.76
C PHE A 64 6.52 9.87 -13.13
N PRO A 65 7.22 10.46 -12.13
CA PRO A 65 8.42 9.86 -11.58
C PRO A 65 8.16 8.47 -10.99
N ILE A 66 7.03 8.28 -10.32
CA ILE A 66 6.67 7.01 -9.69
C ILE A 66 6.27 5.96 -10.74
N LEU A 67 5.50 6.33 -11.76
CA LEU A 67 5.16 5.41 -12.84
C LEU A 67 6.40 5.02 -13.65
N PHE A 68 7.31 5.96 -13.89
CA PHE A 68 8.59 5.70 -14.54
C PHE A 68 9.43 4.70 -13.74
N ILE A 69 9.54 4.88 -12.42
CA ILE A 69 10.22 3.93 -11.53
C ILE A 69 9.52 2.56 -11.57
N ALA A 70 8.18 2.51 -11.62
CA ALA A 70 7.46 1.25 -11.71
C ALA A 70 7.77 0.51 -13.01
N VAL A 71 7.79 1.20 -14.16
CA VAL A 71 8.18 0.61 -15.46
C VAL A 71 9.61 0.10 -15.42
N LEU A 72 10.56 0.90 -14.90
CA LEU A 72 11.94 0.48 -14.69
C LEU A 72 12.04 -0.74 -13.77
N GLY A 73 11.20 -0.79 -12.73
CA GLY A 73 11.08 -1.92 -11.82
C GLY A 73 10.63 -3.20 -12.53
N CYS A 74 9.67 -3.13 -13.44
CA CYS A 74 9.27 -4.27 -14.27
C CYS A 74 10.44 -4.82 -15.11
N VAL A 75 11.18 -3.92 -15.78
CA VAL A 75 12.37 -4.30 -16.57
C VAL A 75 13.44 -4.91 -15.66
N TYR A 76 13.69 -4.30 -14.50
CA TYR A 76 14.64 -4.78 -13.51
C TYR A 76 14.31 -6.22 -13.05
N ILE A 77 13.05 -6.49 -12.66
CA ILE A 77 12.60 -7.81 -12.20
C ILE A 77 12.73 -8.85 -13.33
N HIS A 78 12.39 -8.48 -14.56
CA HIS A 78 12.52 -9.37 -15.71
C HIS A 78 13.99 -9.77 -15.96
N LEU A 79 14.91 -8.81 -15.90
CA LEU A 79 16.36 -9.07 -16.02
C LEU A 79 16.89 -9.92 -14.87
N GLU A 80 16.44 -9.67 -13.63
CA GLU A 80 16.86 -10.46 -12.46
C GLU A 80 16.39 -11.91 -12.55
N ARG A 81 15.14 -12.16 -12.99
CA ARG A 81 14.61 -13.52 -13.17
C ARG A 81 15.44 -14.31 -14.19
N LYS A 82 15.76 -13.71 -15.33
CA LYS A 82 16.62 -14.32 -16.36
C LYS A 82 18.01 -14.66 -15.83
N CYS A 83 18.54 -13.86 -14.91
CA CYS A 83 19.81 -14.15 -14.24
C CYS A 83 19.72 -15.27 -13.19
N LYS A 84 18.60 -15.41 -12.48
CA LYS A 84 18.39 -16.45 -11.46
C LYS A 84 18.15 -17.84 -12.05
N ASP A 85 17.35 -17.93 -13.12
CA ASP A 85 17.06 -19.21 -13.79
C ASP A 85 18.32 -19.87 -14.38
N GLN A 86 19.38 -19.09 -14.62
CA GLN A 86 20.67 -19.58 -15.12
C GLN A 86 21.74 -19.79 -14.04
N ASN A 87 21.44 -19.49 -12.76
CA ASN A 87 22.45 -19.45 -11.69
C ASN A 87 21.89 -19.95 -10.35
N MET A 88 21.35 -21.17 -10.32
CA MET A 88 21.20 -21.92 -9.08
C MET A 88 22.57 -22.46 -8.65
N GLN A 89 23.48 -21.62 -8.15
CA GLN A 89 24.55 -22.05 -7.22
C GLN A 89 25.53 -20.99 -6.70
N LYS A 90 25.48 -19.70 -7.10
CA LYS A 90 26.44 -18.71 -6.58
C LYS A 90 25.77 -17.41 -6.12
N ILE A 91 25.17 -17.43 -4.93
CA ILE A 91 24.83 -16.20 -4.22
C ILE A 91 26.07 -15.71 -3.48
N SER A 92 26.53 -14.54 -3.92
CA SER A 92 27.80 -13.89 -3.56
C SER A 92 27.78 -13.30 -2.14
N LYS A 93 28.93 -13.46 -1.46
CA LYS A 93 29.31 -12.94 -0.12
C LYS A 93 29.41 -11.39 -0.03
N SER A 94 28.69 -10.64 -0.85
CA SER A 94 28.79 -9.15 -0.92
C SER A 94 27.99 -8.41 0.17
N GLY A 95 27.16 -9.11 0.96
CA GLY A 95 26.19 -8.49 1.86
C GLY A 95 26.66 -8.02 3.24
N ARG A 96 27.95 -8.15 3.61
CA ARG A 96 28.38 -7.94 5.02
C ARG A 96 28.22 -6.50 5.54
N ARG A 97 28.34 -5.46 4.71
CA ARG A 97 28.25 -4.05 5.19
C ARG A 97 26.83 -3.57 5.51
N PHE A 98 25.81 -4.08 4.82
CA PHE A 98 24.40 -3.72 5.08
C PHE A 98 23.66 -4.71 5.98
N ALA A 99 24.31 -5.83 6.35
CA ALA A 99 23.71 -6.85 7.19
C ALA A 99 23.30 -6.32 8.57
N THR A 100 24.08 -5.40 9.16
CA THR A 100 23.80 -4.82 10.48
C THR A 100 22.53 -3.97 10.48
N TRP A 101 22.30 -3.19 9.42
CA TRP A 101 21.11 -2.33 9.27
C TRP A 101 19.83 -3.12 8.98
N ARG A 102 19.95 -4.34 8.44
CA ARG A 102 18.84 -5.27 8.23
C ARG A 102 18.46 -6.06 9.47
N ARG A 103 19.25 -5.99 10.55
CA ARG A 103 18.92 -6.66 11.82
C ARG A 103 17.66 -6.05 12.43
N PRO A 104 16.83 -6.86 13.11
CA PRO A 104 15.69 -6.34 13.84
C PRO A 104 16.17 -5.37 14.93
N ALA A 105 15.68 -4.15 14.89
CA ALA A 105 15.88 -3.14 15.94
C ALA A 105 14.84 -3.31 17.05
N ILE A 106 13.60 -3.63 16.67
CA ILE A 106 12.47 -3.82 17.59
C ILE A 106 11.88 -5.20 17.31
N VAL A 107 11.83 -6.05 18.35
CA VAL A 107 11.31 -7.44 18.25
C VAL A 107 9.96 -7.58 18.95
N LYS A 108 9.68 -6.73 19.95
CA LYS A 108 8.41 -6.70 20.71
C LYS A 108 7.89 -5.28 20.77
N GLY A 109 7.09 -4.89 19.78
CA GLY A 109 6.39 -3.62 19.75
C GLY A 109 5.05 -3.73 19.01
N PRO A 110 4.20 -2.70 19.06
CA PRO A 110 2.94 -2.68 18.30
C PRO A 110 3.16 -2.81 16.78
N LEU A 111 4.38 -2.57 16.31
CA LEU A 111 4.82 -2.65 14.92
C LEU A 111 5.33 -4.05 14.50
N GLY A 112 5.31 -5.03 15.40
CA GLY A 112 5.92 -6.33 15.16
C GLY A 112 7.44 -6.24 15.08
N ILE A 113 8.05 -7.03 14.20
CA ILE A 113 9.49 -7.02 13.97
C ILE A 113 9.83 -5.90 12.99
N VAL A 114 10.66 -4.94 13.43
CA VAL A 114 11.08 -3.77 12.65
C VAL A 114 12.60 -3.70 12.60
N SER A 115 13.19 -3.54 11.41
CA SER A 115 14.64 -3.41 11.24
C SER A 115 15.14 -1.97 11.40
N TRP A 116 16.45 -1.77 11.58
CA TRP A 116 17.05 -0.44 11.67
C TRP A 116 16.81 0.42 10.43
N THR A 117 16.81 -0.16 9.22
CA THR A 117 16.44 0.55 7.99
C THR A 117 15.01 1.07 8.03
N GLU A 118 14.08 0.27 8.56
CA GLU A 118 12.68 0.62 8.65
C GLU A 118 12.45 1.73 9.69
N VAL A 119 13.15 1.67 10.83
CA VAL A 119 13.15 2.74 11.83
C VAL A 119 13.65 4.05 11.24
N ALA A 120 14.77 4.03 10.51
CA ALA A 120 15.31 5.23 9.86
C ALA A 120 14.31 5.81 8.84
N LEU A 121 13.67 4.96 8.03
CA LEU A 121 12.67 5.39 7.05
C LEU A 121 11.45 6.04 7.71
N VAL A 122 10.93 5.44 8.79
CA VAL A 122 9.82 6.01 9.56
C VAL A 122 10.22 7.35 10.19
N ALA A 123 11.43 7.44 10.76
CA ALA A 123 11.94 8.68 11.33
C ALA A 123 12.09 9.80 10.29
N MET A 124 12.62 9.48 9.10
CA MET A 124 12.72 10.44 7.99
C MET A 124 11.35 10.90 7.51
N PHE A 125 10.38 9.99 7.41
CA PHE A 125 9.01 10.35 7.02
C PHE A 125 8.34 11.24 8.07
N MET A 126 8.51 10.94 9.36
CA MET A 126 8.04 11.81 10.43
C MET A 126 8.69 13.19 10.41
N ALA A 127 10.00 13.25 10.17
CA ALA A 127 10.71 14.51 9.99
C ALA A 127 10.15 15.32 8.81
N LEU A 128 9.82 14.67 7.68
CA LEU A 128 9.17 15.33 6.54
C LEU A 128 7.80 15.93 6.91
N LEU A 129 6.97 15.20 7.66
CA LEU A 129 5.65 15.69 8.09
C LEU A 129 5.77 16.89 9.03
N VAL A 130 6.65 16.79 10.03
CA VAL A 130 6.92 17.87 10.99
C VAL A 130 7.50 19.09 10.29
N TRP A 131 8.50 18.90 9.43
CA TRP A 131 9.09 19.95 8.60
C TRP A 131 8.04 20.67 7.76
N SER A 132 7.19 19.90 7.08
CA SER A 132 6.14 20.46 6.22
C SER A 132 5.15 21.28 7.05
N LEU A 133 4.61 20.71 8.13
CA LEU A 133 3.64 21.41 8.99
C LEU A 133 4.24 22.67 9.60
N ALA A 134 5.44 22.59 10.18
CA ALA A 134 6.09 23.72 10.82
C ALA A 134 6.39 24.85 9.83
N THR A 135 6.92 24.51 8.65
CA THR A 135 7.26 25.49 7.61
C THR A 135 5.99 26.15 7.04
N TYR A 136 4.94 25.37 6.78
CA TYR A 136 3.66 25.91 6.31
C TYR A 136 3.05 26.89 7.33
N LEU A 137 2.97 26.50 8.60
CA LEU A 137 2.43 27.35 9.67
C LEU A 137 3.28 28.60 9.86
N HIS A 138 4.60 28.48 9.88
CA HIS A 138 5.51 29.61 10.00
C HIS A 138 5.27 30.63 8.87
N ASN A 139 5.23 30.17 7.62
CA ASN A 139 5.06 31.06 6.46
C ASN A 139 3.69 31.76 6.46
N SER A 140 2.61 31.11 6.91
CA SER A 140 1.29 31.73 7.03
C SER A 140 1.21 32.71 8.20
N PHE A 141 1.68 32.32 9.39
CA PHE A 141 1.48 33.09 10.62
C PHE A 141 2.29 34.39 10.68
N VAL A 142 3.31 34.54 9.84
CA VAL A 142 4.06 35.80 9.70
C VAL A 142 3.17 36.92 9.16
N ALA A 143 2.23 36.62 8.26
CA ALA A 143 1.34 37.61 7.66
C ALA A 143 0.03 37.81 8.46
N GLU A 144 -0.40 36.80 9.21
CA GLU A 144 -1.72 36.74 9.86
C GLU A 144 -1.65 37.25 11.31
N LYS A 145 -2.57 38.14 11.70
CA LYS A 145 -2.61 38.72 13.06
C LYS A 145 -3.67 38.07 13.94
N GLU A 146 -4.88 37.93 13.41
CA GLU A 146 -6.05 37.35 14.09
C GLU A 146 -5.92 35.83 14.28
N TRP A 147 -6.43 35.31 15.40
CA TRP A 147 -6.31 33.89 15.72
C TRP A 147 -7.26 33.04 14.87
N GLU A 148 -8.38 33.61 14.43
CA GLU A 148 -9.35 32.97 13.56
C GLU A 148 -8.70 32.65 12.21
N ILE A 149 -8.03 33.63 11.59
CA ILE A 149 -7.31 33.44 10.32
C ILE A 149 -6.21 32.40 10.48
N LYS A 150 -5.44 32.47 11.58
CA LYS A 150 -4.41 31.46 11.90
C LYS A 150 -4.99 30.06 12.03
N LEU A 151 -6.16 29.92 12.64
CA LEU A 151 -6.85 28.63 12.77
C LEU A 151 -7.30 28.11 11.40
N GLY A 152 -7.87 28.97 10.54
CA GLY A 152 -8.26 28.61 9.18
C GLY A 152 -7.06 28.16 8.33
N SER A 153 -5.94 28.88 8.39
CA SER A 153 -4.69 28.50 7.74
C SER A 153 -4.11 27.20 8.30
N ALA A 154 -4.13 27.00 9.62
CA ALA A 154 -3.71 25.75 10.23
C ALA A 154 -4.58 24.57 9.77
N ALA A 155 -5.91 24.75 9.71
CA ALA A 155 -6.85 23.77 9.20
C ALA A 155 -6.51 23.38 7.76
N PHE A 156 -6.28 24.36 6.88
CA PHE A 156 -5.86 24.12 5.50
C PHE A 156 -4.56 23.30 5.43
N TRP A 157 -3.51 23.71 6.17
CA TRP A 157 -2.23 23.02 6.14
C TRP A 157 -2.27 21.60 6.71
N LEU A 158 -3.11 21.32 7.70
CA LEU A 158 -3.35 19.97 8.18
C LEU A 158 -3.90 19.06 7.07
N GLY A 159 -4.78 19.57 6.21
CA GLY A 159 -5.26 18.86 5.02
C GLY A 159 -4.15 18.59 4.00
N ILE A 160 -3.29 19.59 3.75
CA ILE A 160 -2.14 19.44 2.84
C ILE A 160 -1.13 18.40 3.36
N VAL A 161 -0.79 18.43 4.64
CA VAL A 161 0.11 17.44 5.26
C VAL A 161 -0.54 16.05 5.31
N GLY A 162 -1.84 15.96 5.59
CA GLY A 162 -2.59 14.71 5.47
C GLY A 162 -2.54 14.12 4.06
N ASN A 163 -2.52 14.95 3.01
CA ASN A 163 -2.38 14.48 1.64
C ASN A 163 -1.01 13.84 1.37
N ILE A 164 0.07 14.28 2.05
CA ILE A 164 1.37 13.60 1.99
C ILE A 164 1.19 12.14 2.43
N CYS A 165 0.55 11.90 3.59
CA CYS A 165 0.26 10.55 4.07
C CYS A 165 -0.60 9.75 3.07
N LEU A 166 -1.60 10.40 2.47
CA LEU A 166 -2.49 9.78 1.48
C LEU A 166 -1.76 9.33 0.21
N VAL A 167 -0.77 10.10 -0.28
CA VAL A 167 0.07 9.71 -1.44
C VAL A 167 0.75 8.37 -1.21
N PHE A 168 1.27 8.15 -0.01
CA PHE A 168 2.00 6.93 0.31
C PHE A 168 1.09 5.76 0.72
N LEU A 169 -0.17 6.03 1.07
CA LEU A 169 -1.10 5.06 1.69
C LEU A 169 -1.31 3.77 0.87
N PHE A 170 -1.30 3.89 -0.45
CA PHE A 170 -1.64 2.80 -1.37
C PHE A 170 -0.43 1.96 -1.84
N PHE A 171 0.80 2.48 -1.76
CA PHE A 171 1.98 1.70 -2.16
C PHE A 171 2.14 0.38 -1.39
N PRO A 172 1.97 0.33 -0.06
CA PRO A 172 2.19 -0.89 0.70
C PRO A 172 1.19 -2.01 0.38
N VAL A 173 0.01 -1.67 -0.13
CA VAL A 173 -1.08 -2.62 -0.45
C VAL A 173 -1.13 -3.02 -1.92
N ALA A 174 -0.30 -2.40 -2.77
CA ALA A 174 -0.14 -2.78 -4.17
C ALA A 174 0.77 -4.03 -4.31
N ARG A 175 0.24 -5.22 -3.95
CA ARG A 175 1.03 -6.45 -3.74
C ARG A 175 1.87 -6.89 -4.94
N GLY A 176 1.35 -6.74 -6.15
CA GLY A 176 2.02 -7.06 -7.42
C GLY A 176 2.83 -5.89 -7.99
N SER A 177 2.93 -4.77 -7.28
CA SER A 177 3.69 -3.62 -7.74
C SER A 177 5.19 -3.93 -7.83
N PRO A 178 5.86 -3.54 -8.93
CA PRO A 178 7.31 -3.72 -9.09
C PRO A 178 8.13 -2.83 -8.14
N LEU A 179 7.51 -1.85 -7.47
CA LEU A 179 8.17 -0.94 -6.55
C LEU A 179 8.67 -1.64 -5.28
N LEU A 180 7.87 -2.54 -4.70
CA LEU A 180 8.24 -3.21 -3.45
C LEU A 180 9.48 -4.10 -3.63
N PRO A 181 9.56 -4.98 -4.65
CA PRO A 181 10.76 -5.78 -4.89
C PRO A 181 11.99 -4.95 -5.25
N LEU A 182 11.83 -3.80 -5.94
CA LEU A 182 12.94 -2.90 -6.26
C LEU A 182 13.61 -2.35 -4.99
N LEU A 183 12.83 -2.09 -3.94
CA LEU A 183 13.29 -1.69 -2.61
C LEU A 183 13.70 -2.87 -1.73
N GLY A 184 13.52 -4.10 -2.20
CA GLY A 184 13.75 -5.32 -1.41
C GLY A 184 12.73 -5.55 -0.30
N LEU A 185 11.53 -4.98 -0.45
CA LEU A 185 10.42 -5.12 0.49
C LEU A 185 9.40 -6.16 -0.01
N THR A 186 8.72 -6.84 0.91
CA THR A 186 7.60 -7.74 0.61
C THR A 186 6.28 -7.05 0.91
N SER A 187 5.23 -7.39 0.17
CA SER A 187 3.88 -6.84 0.39
C SER A 187 3.35 -7.15 1.79
N GLU A 188 3.62 -8.35 2.30
CA GLU A 188 3.26 -8.78 3.66
C GLU A 188 3.92 -7.92 4.74
N GLY A 189 5.24 -7.71 4.62
CA GLY A 189 6.00 -6.86 5.55
C GLY A 189 5.57 -5.40 5.48
N CYS A 190 4.98 -4.97 4.36
CA CYS A 190 4.54 -3.61 4.13
C CYS A 190 3.15 -3.28 4.71
N ILE A 191 2.32 -4.26 5.05
CA ILE A 191 0.96 -4.02 5.58
C ILE A 191 0.99 -3.13 6.84
N LYS A 192 2.02 -3.26 7.68
CA LYS A 192 2.20 -2.41 8.88
C LYS A 192 2.28 -0.91 8.53
N TYR A 193 2.88 -0.57 7.39
CA TYR A 193 2.97 0.82 6.92
C TYR A 193 1.64 1.34 6.42
N HIS A 194 0.83 0.51 5.75
CA HIS A 194 -0.52 0.90 5.36
C HIS A 194 -1.38 1.26 6.57
N ILE A 195 -1.32 0.45 7.63
CA ILE A 195 -2.05 0.70 8.88
C ILE A 195 -1.64 2.05 9.47
N TRP A 196 -0.33 2.31 9.55
CA TRP A 196 0.18 3.54 10.14
C TRP A 196 -0.16 4.78 9.30
N LEU A 197 0.09 4.72 7.98
CA LEU A 197 -0.28 5.79 7.06
C LEU A 197 -1.79 6.05 7.09
N GLY A 198 -2.61 5.00 7.17
CA GLY A 198 -4.07 5.12 7.27
C GLY A 198 -4.50 5.87 8.53
N HIS A 199 -3.91 5.53 9.69
CA HIS A 199 -4.15 6.26 10.94
C HIS A 199 -3.70 7.72 10.85
N MET A 200 -2.53 8.00 10.28
CA MET A 200 -2.04 9.38 10.14
C MET A 200 -2.92 10.21 9.20
N THR A 201 -3.27 9.67 8.02
CA THR A 201 -4.15 10.36 7.06
C THR A 201 -5.48 10.74 7.72
N LEU A 202 -6.11 9.79 8.41
CA LEU A 202 -7.41 10.02 9.06
C LEU A 202 -7.31 10.96 10.25
N ALA A 203 -6.22 10.91 11.02
CA ALA A 203 -5.97 11.87 12.09
C ALA A 203 -5.80 13.30 11.57
N PHE A 204 -4.98 13.50 10.52
CA PHE A 204 -4.80 14.81 9.90
C PHE A 204 -6.09 15.35 9.27
N PHE A 205 -6.84 14.51 8.56
CA PHE A 205 -8.11 14.93 7.94
C PHE A 205 -9.20 15.20 8.96
N SER A 206 -9.21 14.47 10.08
CA SER A 206 -10.11 14.76 11.20
C SER A 206 -9.74 16.08 11.88
N ALA A 207 -8.45 16.33 12.13
CA ALA A 207 -7.98 17.60 12.68
C ALA A 207 -8.29 18.78 11.74
N HIS A 208 -8.05 18.61 10.44
CA HIS A 208 -8.44 19.55 9.38
C HIS A 208 -9.94 19.90 9.44
N GLY A 209 -10.82 18.89 9.44
CA GLY A 209 -12.27 19.09 9.49
C GLY A 209 -12.73 19.77 10.79
N VAL A 210 -12.24 19.30 11.94
CA VAL A 210 -12.57 19.89 13.26
C VAL A 210 -12.11 21.35 13.34
N CYS A 211 -10.90 21.67 12.90
CA CYS A 211 -10.41 23.05 12.91
C CYS A 211 -11.25 23.96 12.00
N PHE A 212 -11.69 23.49 10.82
CA PHE A 212 -12.59 24.26 9.96
C PHE A 212 -13.97 24.49 10.59
N VAL A 213 -14.55 23.47 11.23
CA VAL A 213 -15.83 23.62 11.95
C VAL A 213 -15.71 24.65 13.07
N ILE A 214 -14.63 24.62 13.86
CA ILE A 214 -14.38 25.62 14.91
C ILE A 214 -14.20 27.02 14.30
N TYR A 215 -13.42 27.13 13.22
CA TYR A 215 -13.19 28.40 12.51
C TYR A 215 -14.49 29.01 11.97
N TRP A 216 -15.32 28.22 11.31
CA TRP A 216 -16.62 28.65 10.77
C TRP A 216 -17.61 29.04 11.87
N THR A 217 -17.60 28.31 12.99
CA THR A 217 -18.42 28.67 14.16
C THR A 217 -17.96 30.01 14.74
N ALA A 218 -16.66 30.22 14.91
CA ALA A 218 -16.09 31.45 15.48
C ALA A 218 -16.30 32.68 14.59
N THR A 219 -16.35 32.49 13.27
CA THR A 219 -16.57 33.57 12.29
C THR A 219 -18.04 33.74 11.89
N HIS A 220 -18.97 33.05 12.57
CA HIS A 220 -20.42 33.05 12.31
C HIS A 220 -20.81 32.68 10.86
N ASN A 221 -20.02 31.79 10.27
CA ASN A 221 -20.03 31.43 8.85
C ASN A 221 -20.21 29.90 8.74
N LEU A 222 -21.30 29.38 9.30
CA LEU A 222 -21.60 27.93 9.26
C LEU A 222 -22.18 27.47 7.93
N SER A 223 -22.71 28.39 7.11
CA SER A 223 -23.27 28.06 5.79
C SER A 223 -22.21 27.49 4.83
N GLN A 224 -20.93 27.79 5.06
CA GLN A 224 -19.78 27.27 4.33
C GLN A 224 -19.71 25.73 4.38
N MET A 225 -20.17 25.10 5.47
CA MET A 225 -20.24 23.63 5.56
C MET A 225 -21.12 23.02 4.46
N LEU A 226 -22.17 23.74 4.05
CA LEU A 226 -23.13 23.31 3.05
C LEU A 226 -22.73 23.70 1.61
N GLU A 227 -21.54 24.29 1.43
CA GLU A 227 -21.07 24.72 0.12
C GLU A 227 -20.67 23.53 -0.77
N TRP A 228 -21.26 23.49 -1.96
CA TRP A 228 -20.86 22.60 -3.05
C TRP A 228 -20.40 23.44 -4.26
N SER A 229 -19.09 23.56 -4.44
CA SER A 229 -18.50 24.32 -5.55
C SER A 229 -18.42 23.46 -6.82
N LYS A 230 -18.50 24.09 -8.00
CA LYS A 230 -18.34 23.40 -9.30
C LYS A 230 -16.89 23.35 -9.77
N THR A 231 -16.05 24.27 -9.30
CA THR A 231 -14.70 24.50 -9.82
C THR A 231 -13.62 24.42 -8.74
N ASP A 232 -13.98 24.67 -7.49
CA ASP A 232 -13.06 24.78 -6.37
C ASP A 232 -13.40 23.77 -5.26
N ILE A 233 -12.93 24.05 -4.05
CA ILE A 233 -13.09 23.16 -2.89
C ILE A 233 -14.58 22.99 -2.56
N SER A 234 -15.05 21.75 -2.51
CA SER A 234 -16.43 21.43 -2.11
C SER A 234 -16.47 20.90 -0.69
N ASN A 235 -17.00 21.67 0.26
CA ASN A 235 -16.98 21.34 1.68
C ASN A 235 -17.86 20.14 2.00
N VAL A 236 -19.07 20.08 1.44
CA VAL A 236 -19.99 18.92 1.58
C VAL A 236 -19.32 17.63 1.09
N ALA A 237 -18.59 17.68 -0.03
CA ALA A 237 -17.83 16.52 -0.51
C ALA A 237 -16.72 16.12 0.46
N GLY A 238 -16.03 17.09 1.07
CA GLY A 238 -15.02 16.85 2.11
C GLY A 238 -15.60 16.21 3.36
N GLU A 239 -16.78 16.67 3.80
CA GLU A 239 -17.50 16.09 4.95
C GLU A 239 -17.93 14.66 4.67
N LEU A 240 -18.51 14.38 3.49
CA LEU A 240 -18.88 13.03 3.09
C LEU A 240 -17.66 12.11 3.02
N ALA A 241 -16.55 12.58 2.44
CA ALA A 241 -15.30 11.84 2.43
C ALA A 241 -14.85 11.53 3.86
N LEU A 242 -14.85 12.52 4.76
CA LEU A 242 -14.47 12.33 6.16
C LEU A 242 -15.37 11.33 6.88
N VAL A 243 -16.70 11.38 6.69
CA VAL A 243 -17.64 10.43 7.29
C VAL A 243 -17.34 8.99 6.86
N PHE A 244 -17.19 8.74 5.55
CA PHE A 244 -16.82 7.39 5.07
C PHE A 244 -15.45 6.96 5.60
N GLY A 245 -14.50 7.90 5.68
CA GLY A 245 -13.20 7.69 6.29
C GLY A 245 -13.31 7.28 7.77
N LEU A 246 -14.10 8.00 8.58
CA LEU A 246 -14.28 7.74 10.01
C LEU A 246 -14.94 6.39 10.26
N ILE A 247 -15.96 6.01 9.46
CA ILE A 247 -16.59 4.68 9.54
C ILE A 247 -15.56 3.59 9.26
N MET A 248 -14.78 3.75 8.18
CA MET A 248 -13.70 2.83 7.83
C MET A 248 -12.65 2.76 8.96
N TRP A 249 -12.26 3.90 9.52
CA TRP A 249 -11.22 3.99 10.55
C TRP A 249 -11.66 3.34 11.86
N ALA A 250 -12.91 3.55 12.27
CA ALA A 250 -13.47 2.95 13.48
C ALA A 250 -13.39 1.41 13.47
N THR A 251 -13.64 0.76 12.33
CA THR A 251 -13.58 -0.70 12.24
C THR A 251 -12.15 -1.24 12.12
N THR A 252 -11.15 -0.39 11.84
CA THR A 252 -9.74 -0.82 11.76
C THR A 252 -9.08 -1.09 13.11
N PHE A 253 -9.61 -0.52 14.20
CA PHE A 253 -9.00 -0.67 15.52
C PHE A 253 -8.91 -2.15 15.91
N THR A 254 -7.74 -2.56 16.41
CA THR A 254 -7.39 -3.98 16.63
C THR A 254 -8.43 -4.76 17.44
N ARG A 255 -9.04 -4.13 18.45
CA ARG A 255 -10.08 -4.76 19.27
C ARG A 255 -11.34 -5.08 18.45
N ILE A 256 -11.78 -4.14 17.60
CA ILE A 256 -12.97 -4.30 16.76
C ILE A 256 -12.68 -5.27 15.63
N ARG A 257 -11.60 -5.05 14.87
CA ARG A 257 -11.21 -5.91 13.74
C ARG A 257 -11.03 -7.38 14.12
N ARG A 258 -10.45 -7.67 15.29
CA ARG A 258 -10.24 -9.07 15.75
C ARG A 258 -11.54 -9.77 16.14
N LYS A 259 -12.52 -9.04 16.69
CA LYS A 259 -13.81 -9.60 17.11
C LYS A 259 -14.83 -9.63 15.97
N PHE A 260 -14.80 -8.63 15.09
CA PHE A 260 -15.76 -8.41 14.00
C PHE A 260 -15.02 -8.22 12.67
N PHE A 261 -14.35 -9.27 12.20
CA PHE A 261 -13.56 -9.22 10.97
C PHE A 261 -14.41 -8.83 9.74
N GLU A 262 -15.64 -9.33 9.64
CA GLU A 262 -16.52 -9.02 8.50
C GLU A 262 -16.93 -7.55 8.47
N ALA A 263 -17.24 -6.96 9.63
CA ALA A 263 -17.53 -5.54 9.73
C ALA A 263 -16.35 -4.70 9.26
N PHE A 264 -15.14 -5.03 9.71
CA PHE A 264 -13.90 -4.43 9.18
C PHE A 264 -13.79 -4.61 7.67
N PHE A 265 -13.91 -5.84 7.17
CA PHE A 265 -13.70 -6.17 5.77
C PHE A 265 -14.66 -5.41 4.84
N TYR A 266 -15.96 -5.42 5.14
CA TYR A 266 -16.97 -4.78 4.29
C TYR A 266 -16.94 -3.26 4.40
N THR A 267 -16.78 -2.69 5.60
CA THR A 267 -16.67 -1.22 5.75
C THR A 267 -15.39 -0.68 5.13
N HIS A 268 -14.31 -1.47 5.04
CA HIS A 268 -13.10 -1.03 4.35
C HIS A 268 -13.34 -0.70 2.88
N TYR A 269 -14.31 -1.33 2.19
CA TYR A 269 -14.66 -0.99 0.81
C TYR A 269 -15.21 0.43 0.64
N LEU A 270 -15.62 1.09 1.73
CA LEU A 270 -15.98 2.51 1.71
C LEU A 270 -14.80 3.41 1.29
N TYR A 271 -13.57 2.87 1.19
CA TYR A 271 -12.44 3.57 0.55
C TYR A 271 -12.81 4.07 -0.87
N ILE A 272 -13.69 3.38 -1.59
CA ILE A 272 -14.14 3.80 -2.93
C ILE A 272 -14.89 5.13 -2.83
N LEU A 273 -15.88 5.21 -1.93
CA LEU A 273 -16.64 6.44 -1.70
C LEU A 273 -15.75 7.54 -1.12
N PHE A 274 -14.86 7.21 -0.19
CA PHE A 274 -13.85 8.13 0.34
C PHE A 274 -13.04 8.79 -0.78
N VAL A 275 -12.49 8.00 -1.72
CA VAL A 275 -11.68 8.53 -2.83
C VAL A 275 -12.52 9.36 -3.80
N VAL A 276 -13.74 8.93 -4.14
CA VAL A 276 -14.63 9.71 -5.03
C VAL A 276 -14.95 11.08 -4.43
N PHE A 277 -15.40 11.10 -3.18
CA PHE A 277 -15.72 12.37 -2.51
C PHE A 277 -14.49 13.21 -2.20
N PHE A 278 -13.31 12.59 -1.97
CA PHE A 278 -12.05 13.32 -1.88
C PHE A 278 -11.73 14.04 -3.20
N ILE A 279 -11.89 13.38 -4.36
CA ILE A 279 -11.66 14.01 -5.67
C ILE A 279 -12.62 15.18 -5.88
N PHE A 280 -13.91 15.03 -5.52
CA PHE A 280 -14.88 16.12 -5.59
C PHE A 280 -14.56 17.25 -4.60
N HIS A 281 -13.98 16.93 -3.44
CA HIS A 281 -13.58 17.92 -2.45
C HIS A 281 -12.43 18.79 -2.92
N VAL A 282 -11.34 18.21 -3.45
CA VAL A 282 -10.11 18.97 -3.77
C VAL A 282 -9.95 19.33 -5.25
N GLY A 283 -10.84 18.82 -6.10
CA GLY A 283 -10.75 18.94 -7.56
C GLY A 283 -9.70 17.99 -8.17
N ILE A 284 -9.85 17.74 -9.47
CA ILE A 284 -8.99 16.78 -10.20
C ILE A 284 -7.50 17.17 -10.16
N SER A 285 -7.21 18.47 -10.21
CA SER A 285 -5.84 18.98 -10.20
C SER A 285 -5.06 18.56 -8.98
N TYR A 286 -5.67 18.76 -7.82
CA TYR A 286 -5.02 18.47 -6.56
C TYR A 286 -5.07 16.96 -6.26
N ALA A 287 -6.14 16.27 -6.68
CA ALA A 287 -6.25 14.82 -6.54
C ALA A 287 -5.14 14.06 -7.30
N CYS A 288 -4.62 14.61 -8.41
CA CYS A 288 -3.50 14.04 -9.16
C CYS A 288 -2.22 13.86 -8.32
N ILE A 289 -2.08 14.55 -7.19
CA ILE A 289 -0.93 14.39 -6.27
C ILE A 289 -0.92 12.98 -5.64
N MET A 290 -2.09 12.46 -5.25
CA MET A 290 -2.27 11.10 -4.67
C MET A 290 -2.24 10.00 -5.74
N LEU A 291 -2.54 10.37 -7.00
CA LEU A 291 -2.78 9.44 -8.10
C LEU A 291 -1.71 8.37 -8.32
N PRO A 292 -0.38 8.58 -8.20
CA PRO A 292 0.60 7.51 -8.49
C PRO A 292 0.41 6.26 -7.61
N GLY A 293 0.23 6.44 -6.30
CA GLY A 293 0.03 5.33 -5.38
C GLY A 293 -1.29 4.62 -5.63
N PHE A 294 -2.36 5.40 -5.80
CA PHE A 294 -3.70 4.87 -6.05
C PHE A 294 -3.80 4.16 -7.41
N TYR A 295 -3.20 4.71 -8.46
CA TYR A 295 -3.15 4.11 -9.80
C TYR A 295 -2.47 2.74 -9.79
N LEU A 296 -1.29 2.64 -9.16
CA LEU A 296 -0.59 1.35 -9.06
C LEU A 296 -1.41 0.32 -8.27
N PHE A 297 -2.12 0.77 -7.23
CA PHE A 297 -3.05 -0.09 -6.49
C PHE A 297 -4.24 -0.55 -7.35
N LEU A 298 -4.84 0.33 -8.15
CA LEU A 298 -5.92 -0.03 -9.07
C LEU A 298 -5.46 -1.01 -10.14
N LEU A 299 -4.29 -0.76 -10.75
CA LEU A 299 -3.70 -1.66 -11.74
C LEU A 299 -3.43 -3.03 -11.13
N ASP A 300 -2.79 -3.08 -9.96
CA ASP A 300 -2.55 -4.31 -9.20
C ASP A 300 -3.86 -5.05 -8.86
N ARG A 301 -4.89 -4.32 -8.40
CA ARG A 301 -6.22 -4.89 -8.14
C ARG A 301 -6.85 -5.47 -9.40
N TYR A 302 -6.75 -4.78 -10.53
CA TYR A 302 -7.27 -5.26 -11.82
C TYR A 302 -6.54 -6.51 -12.30
N LEU A 303 -5.21 -6.54 -12.23
CA LEU A 303 -4.41 -7.72 -12.60
C LEU A 303 -4.73 -8.92 -11.70
N ARG A 304 -4.90 -8.72 -10.39
CA ARG A 304 -5.36 -9.77 -9.47
C ARG A 304 -6.77 -10.25 -9.80
N PHE A 305 -7.68 -9.34 -10.14
CA PHE A 305 -9.00 -9.72 -10.61
C PHE A 305 -8.92 -10.64 -11.84
N LEU A 306 -8.10 -10.31 -12.85
CA LEU A 306 -7.89 -11.17 -14.01
C LEU A 306 -7.30 -12.54 -13.62
N GLN A 307 -6.32 -12.56 -12.72
CA GLN A 307 -5.73 -13.81 -12.20
C GLN A 307 -6.79 -14.67 -11.50
N SER A 308 -7.63 -14.06 -10.66
CA SER A 308 -8.65 -14.73 -9.85
C SER A 308 -9.76 -15.42 -10.65
N ARG A 309 -9.94 -15.05 -11.93
CA ARG A 309 -10.89 -15.71 -12.84
C ARG A 309 -10.50 -17.16 -13.15
N ARG A 310 -9.23 -17.52 -12.97
CA ARG A 310 -8.75 -18.89 -13.14
C ARG A 310 -9.05 -19.69 -11.88
N ARG A 311 -9.89 -20.71 -12.03
CA ARG A 311 -10.16 -21.70 -10.99
C ARG A 311 -9.04 -22.74 -10.98
N VAL A 312 -8.69 -23.18 -9.79
CA VAL A 312 -7.66 -24.18 -9.53
C VAL A 312 -8.34 -25.42 -8.95
N ARG A 313 -7.94 -26.60 -9.40
CA ARG A 313 -8.50 -27.87 -8.95
C ARG A 313 -7.99 -28.21 -7.56
N LEU A 314 -8.91 -28.54 -6.65
CA LEU A 314 -8.57 -29.08 -5.32
C LEU A 314 -8.34 -30.59 -5.46
N LEU A 315 -7.08 -31.01 -5.38
CA LEU A 315 -6.64 -32.40 -5.51
C LEU A 315 -7.09 -33.27 -4.34
N SER A 316 -6.96 -32.75 -3.11
CA SER A 316 -7.44 -33.43 -1.91
C SER A 316 -7.75 -32.44 -0.80
N ALA A 317 -8.68 -32.84 0.06
CA ALA A 317 -9.05 -32.13 1.28
C ALA A 317 -9.07 -33.15 2.42
N ARG A 318 -8.27 -32.91 3.46
CA ARG A 318 -8.17 -33.78 4.62
C ARG A 318 -8.56 -33.03 5.88
N ILE A 319 -9.41 -33.64 6.69
CA ILE A 319 -9.74 -33.16 8.02
C ILE A 319 -8.70 -33.70 8.99
N LEU A 320 -8.05 -32.79 9.72
CA LEU A 320 -7.05 -33.08 10.73
C LEU A 320 -7.61 -32.85 12.14
N PRO A 321 -7.00 -33.46 13.17
CA PRO A 321 -7.32 -33.16 14.57
C PRO A 321 -7.30 -31.65 14.89
N CYS A 322 -7.94 -31.27 15.99
CA CYS A 322 -8.01 -29.88 16.45
C CYS A 322 -8.75 -28.93 15.48
N ARG A 323 -9.77 -29.43 14.76
CA ARG A 323 -10.58 -28.66 13.79
C ARG A 323 -9.70 -27.94 12.76
N THR A 324 -8.86 -28.70 12.09
CA THR A 324 -7.93 -28.19 11.08
C THR A 324 -8.20 -28.87 9.74
N LEU A 325 -7.99 -28.15 8.65
CA LEU A 325 -8.16 -28.63 7.28
C LEU A 325 -6.83 -28.54 6.54
N GLU A 326 -6.46 -29.62 5.88
CA GLU A 326 -5.36 -29.65 4.93
C GLU A 326 -5.94 -29.68 3.52
N LEU A 327 -5.59 -28.68 2.70
CA LEU A 327 -6.06 -28.54 1.32
C LEU A 327 -4.87 -28.60 0.36
N ASN A 328 -4.99 -29.45 -0.66
CA ASN A 328 -3.98 -29.63 -1.70
C ASN A 328 -4.54 -29.17 -3.04
N PHE A 329 -3.93 -28.17 -3.65
CA PHE A 329 -4.33 -27.61 -4.94
C PHE A 329 -3.39 -28.04 -6.06
N SER A 330 -3.91 -28.14 -7.27
CA SER A 330 -3.08 -28.39 -8.46
C SER A 330 -2.18 -27.20 -8.75
N LYS A 331 -0.90 -27.44 -8.98
CA LYS A 331 0.11 -26.44 -9.29
C LYS A 331 0.76 -26.74 -10.63
N HIS A 332 1.07 -25.72 -11.42
CA HIS A 332 1.90 -25.90 -12.60
C HIS A 332 3.39 -26.04 -12.19
N PRO A 333 4.18 -26.96 -12.79
CA PRO A 333 5.58 -27.20 -12.42
C PRO A 333 6.50 -25.97 -12.50
N SER A 334 6.18 -25.03 -13.39
CA SER A 334 6.95 -23.78 -13.53
C SER A 334 6.73 -22.78 -12.39
N LEU A 335 5.72 -22.98 -11.54
CA LEU A 335 5.47 -22.10 -10.40
C LEU A 335 6.43 -22.43 -9.26
N LYS A 336 7.49 -21.63 -9.16
CA LYS A 336 8.45 -21.65 -8.04
C LYS A 336 8.04 -20.64 -6.98
N TYR A 337 8.21 -21.01 -5.72
CA TYR A 337 7.95 -20.18 -4.55
C TYR A 337 8.94 -20.52 -3.44
N ASN A 338 9.20 -19.56 -2.57
CA ASN A 338 10.14 -19.74 -1.46
C ASN A 338 9.40 -20.20 -0.20
N PRO A 339 10.10 -20.82 0.77
CA PRO A 339 9.57 -21.04 2.10
C PRO A 339 8.99 -19.77 2.71
N THR A 340 8.00 -19.92 3.59
CA THR A 340 7.23 -18.83 4.23
C THR A 340 6.38 -17.97 3.27
N SER A 341 6.14 -18.42 2.05
CA SER A 341 5.21 -17.73 1.15
C SER A 341 3.76 -17.90 1.61
N THR A 342 2.94 -16.88 1.42
CA THR A 342 1.50 -16.88 1.68
C THR A 342 0.73 -16.88 0.37
N MET A 343 -0.36 -17.63 0.29
CA MET A 343 -1.31 -17.56 -0.81
C MET A 343 -2.67 -17.09 -0.32
N PHE A 344 -3.44 -16.44 -1.17
CA PHE A 344 -4.82 -16.07 -0.86
C PHE A 344 -5.78 -17.03 -1.55
N ILE A 345 -6.78 -17.47 -0.80
CA ILE A 345 -7.76 -18.45 -1.25
C ILE A 345 -9.14 -17.80 -1.24
N ASN A 346 -9.87 -17.98 -2.33
CA ASN A 346 -11.29 -17.74 -2.40
C ASN A 346 -12.01 -19.04 -2.78
N ILE A 347 -13.08 -19.33 -2.03
CA ILE A 347 -13.96 -20.48 -2.28
C ILE A 347 -15.37 -19.89 -2.51
N PRO A 348 -15.80 -19.70 -3.77
CA PRO A 348 -17.03 -19.02 -4.13
C PRO A 348 -18.30 -19.65 -3.55
N THR A 349 -18.29 -20.96 -3.26
CA THR A 349 -19.39 -21.67 -2.61
C THR A 349 -19.63 -21.20 -1.17
N ILE A 350 -18.61 -20.64 -0.52
CA ILE A 350 -18.68 -20.09 0.84
C ILE A 350 -18.85 -18.58 0.80
N SER A 351 -18.02 -17.90 0.02
CA SER A 351 -18.10 -16.45 -0.15
C SER A 351 -17.52 -16.04 -1.50
N LYS A 352 -18.28 -15.24 -2.25
CA LYS A 352 -17.85 -14.70 -3.55
C LYS A 352 -16.81 -13.57 -3.43
N LEU A 353 -16.74 -12.92 -2.27
CA LEU A 353 -15.94 -11.70 -2.07
C LEU A 353 -14.74 -11.89 -1.15
N GLN A 354 -14.80 -12.83 -0.21
CA GLN A 354 -13.76 -12.96 0.81
C GLN A 354 -12.55 -13.73 0.28
N TRP A 355 -11.38 -13.12 0.42
CA TRP A 355 -10.08 -13.70 0.13
C TRP A 355 -9.29 -13.82 1.43
N HIS A 356 -8.88 -15.02 1.79
CA HIS A 356 -8.20 -15.29 3.05
C HIS A 356 -6.75 -15.71 2.82
N PRO A 357 -5.77 -15.10 3.51
CA PRO A 357 -4.36 -15.47 3.40
C PRO A 357 -4.04 -16.72 4.23
N PHE A 358 -3.29 -17.65 3.65
CA PHE A 358 -2.74 -18.82 4.34
C PHE A 358 -1.30 -19.09 3.91
N THR A 359 -0.46 -19.46 4.87
CA THR A 359 0.94 -19.82 4.61
C THR A 359 1.00 -21.16 3.86
N VAL A 360 1.79 -21.21 2.81
CA VAL A 360 2.05 -22.43 2.03
C VAL A 360 2.88 -23.39 2.86
N THR A 361 2.45 -24.65 2.89
CA THR A 361 3.07 -25.74 3.68
C THR A 361 3.85 -26.74 2.82
N SER A 362 3.53 -26.84 1.53
CA SER A 362 4.26 -27.65 0.55
C SER A 362 5.61 -27.02 0.17
N ASN A 363 6.50 -27.82 -0.41
CA ASN A 363 7.80 -27.36 -0.91
C ASN A 363 7.79 -27.32 -2.45
N ALA A 364 8.23 -26.19 -3.03
CA ALA A 364 8.19 -25.97 -4.47
C ALA A 364 9.03 -26.95 -5.30
N ASP A 365 10.05 -27.56 -4.71
CA ASP A 365 10.99 -28.46 -5.39
C ASP A 365 10.61 -29.94 -5.26
N SER A 366 10.13 -30.38 -4.09
CA SER A 366 9.66 -31.76 -3.91
C SER A 366 8.22 -31.96 -4.42
N ASP A 367 7.36 -30.96 -4.22
CA ASP A 367 5.94 -31.02 -4.56
C ASP A 367 5.71 -30.30 -5.89
N ALA A 368 6.14 -30.93 -6.99
CA ALA A 368 6.15 -30.31 -8.32
C ALA A 368 4.74 -29.92 -8.81
N ASP A 369 3.73 -30.74 -8.51
CA ASP A 369 2.37 -30.62 -9.05
C ASP A 369 1.32 -30.21 -8.02
N SER A 370 1.72 -30.02 -6.76
CA SER A 370 0.81 -29.66 -5.67
C SER A 370 1.24 -28.39 -4.93
N LEU A 371 0.24 -27.72 -4.37
CA LEU A 371 0.38 -26.57 -3.49
C LEU A 371 -0.55 -26.75 -2.29
N SER A 372 0.04 -26.82 -1.09
CA SER A 372 -0.66 -27.27 0.11
C SER A 372 -0.77 -26.18 1.15
N VAL A 373 -1.91 -26.12 1.85
CA VAL A 373 -2.11 -25.25 3.01
C VAL A 373 -2.83 -25.97 4.13
N VAL A 374 -2.59 -25.49 5.35
CA VAL A 374 -3.24 -25.95 6.56
C VAL A 374 -4.02 -24.80 7.17
N ILE A 375 -5.33 -24.99 7.34
CA ILE A 375 -6.29 -23.97 7.77
C ILE A 375 -6.90 -24.41 9.11
N LYS A 376 -6.69 -23.60 10.15
CA LYS A 376 -7.34 -23.79 11.45
C LYS A 376 -8.70 -23.10 11.47
N CYS A 377 -9.71 -23.76 12.03
CA CYS A 377 -11.07 -23.23 12.10
C CYS A 377 -11.24 -22.22 13.25
N GLU A 378 -10.95 -20.94 13.00
CA GLU A 378 -11.08 -19.86 14.00
C GLU A 378 -12.13 -18.78 13.65
N GLY A 379 -12.53 -18.66 12.39
CA GLY A 379 -13.52 -17.68 11.93
C GLY A 379 -14.79 -18.30 11.32
N ILE A 380 -15.75 -17.44 10.98
CA ILE A 380 -17.01 -17.83 10.32
C ILE A 380 -16.69 -18.52 8.98
N TRP A 381 -15.87 -17.89 8.14
CA TRP A 381 -15.48 -18.44 6.84
C TRP A 381 -14.82 -19.83 6.93
N SER A 382 -13.83 -19.99 7.82
CA SER A 382 -13.12 -21.27 8.00
C SER A 382 -14.02 -22.34 8.63
N SER A 383 -14.97 -21.94 9.49
CA SER A 383 -15.93 -22.86 10.09
C SER A 383 -16.93 -23.37 9.06
N ASN A 384 -17.42 -22.49 8.18
CA ASN A 384 -18.28 -22.87 7.08
C ASN A 384 -17.54 -23.81 6.12
N LEU A 385 -16.28 -23.50 5.79
CA LEU A 385 -15.44 -24.38 4.97
C LEU A 385 -15.31 -25.78 5.57
N TYR A 386 -15.05 -25.86 6.87
CA TYR A 386 -14.97 -27.13 7.58
C TYR A 386 -16.27 -27.92 7.51
N GLN A 387 -17.42 -27.27 7.72
CA GLN A 387 -18.72 -27.92 7.64
C GLN A 387 -19.02 -28.42 6.22
N THR A 388 -18.74 -27.60 5.19
CA THR A 388 -18.93 -27.96 3.79
C THR A 388 -18.08 -29.17 3.38
N LEU A 389 -16.82 -29.24 3.84
CA LEU A 389 -15.92 -30.36 3.53
C LEU A 389 -16.18 -31.60 4.39
N SER A 390 -16.81 -31.45 5.56
CA SER A 390 -17.21 -32.57 6.42
C SER A 390 -18.47 -33.29 5.90
N SER A 391 -19.28 -32.62 5.08
CA SER A 391 -20.51 -33.18 4.53
C SER A 391 -20.27 -33.87 3.17
N PRO A 392 -20.65 -35.16 3.01
CA PRO A 392 -20.34 -35.95 1.81
C PRO A 392 -20.89 -35.36 0.50
N ASN A 393 -22.08 -34.75 0.54
CA ASN A 393 -22.77 -34.26 -0.66
C ASN A 393 -22.24 -32.90 -1.15
N SER A 394 -21.61 -32.10 -0.29
CA SER A 394 -21.10 -30.76 -0.63
C SER A 394 -19.59 -30.72 -0.92
N ALA A 395 -18.86 -31.81 -0.63
CA ALA A 395 -17.45 -31.93 -0.98
C ALA A 395 -17.25 -31.83 -2.50
N ILE A 396 -18.14 -32.45 -3.30
CA ILE A 396 -18.06 -32.51 -4.77
C ILE A 396 -18.08 -31.11 -5.43
N ASP A 397 -18.88 -30.18 -4.89
CA ASP A 397 -18.96 -28.80 -5.38
C ASP A 397 -17.75 -27.95 -4.95
N ALA A 398 -17.24 -28.21 -3.74
CA ALA A 398 -16.05 -27.54 -3.21
C ALA A 398 -14.75 -27.96 -3.94
N HIS A 399 -14.68 -29.20 -4.44
CA HIS A 399 -13.52 -29.73 -5.17
C HIS A 399 -13.21 -28.99 -6.48
N ASN A 400 -14.20 -28.35 -7.09
CA ASN A 400 -14.11 -27.88 -8.47
C ASN A 400 -13.93 -26.36 -8.66
N GLN A 401 -13.92 -25.54 -7.60
CA GLN A 401 -14.10 -24.08 -7.79
C GLN A 401 -13.27 -23.15 -6.88
N ALA A 402 -12.13 -23.56 -6.33
CA ALA A 402 -11.28 -22.61 -5.60
C ALA A 402 -10.56 -21.66 -6.58
N SER A 403 -10.44 -20.38 -6.23
CA SER A 403 -9.55 -19.43 -6.90
C SER A 403 -8.38 -19.08 -5.98
N LEU A 404 -7.18 -19.01 -6.55
CA LEU A 404 -5.93 -18.77 -5.81
C LEU A 404 -5.22 -17.51 -6.32
N GLU A 405 -4.64 -16.75 -5.40
CA GLU A 405 -3.71 -15.65 -5.70
C GLU A 405 -2.37 -15.87 -4.97
N GLY A 406 -1.25 -15.55 -5.64
CA GLY A 406 0.10 -15.79 -5.13
C GLY A 406 0.72 -17.08 -5.70
N PRO A 407 1.68 -17.72 -4.99
CA PRO A 407 2.18 -17.36 -3.66
C PRO A 407 2.95 -16.04 -3.63
N TYR A 408 2.74 -15.24 -2.59
CA TYR A 408 3.52 -14.05 -2.26
C TYR A 408 4.53 -14.42 -1.18
N GLY A 409 5.78 -14.01 -1.30
CA GLY A 409 6.79 -14.40 -0.32
C GLY A 409 8.12 -13.69 -0.52
N PRO A 410 9.11 -14.00 0.32
CA PRO A 410 10.43 -13.40 0.22
C PRO A 410 11.09 -13.76 -1.12
N VAL A 411 11.87 -12.81 -1.67
CA VAL A 411 12.59 -12.98 -2.96
C VAL A 411 13.78 -13.94 -2.82
N SER A 412 14.21 -14.23 -1.60
CA SER A 412 15.28 -15.18 -1.28
C SER A 412 15.20 -15.69 0.16
N SER A 413 15.60 -16.94 0.37
CA SER A 413 15.73 -17.58 1.68
C SER A 413 16.98 -17.09 2.42
N HIS A 414 16.93 -15.88 2.99
CA HIS A 414 18.06 -15.28 3.71
C HIS A 414 18.59 -16.15 4.85
N PHE A 415 17.72 -16.94 5.49
CA PHE A 415 18.10 -17.83 6.58
C PHE A 415 19.12 -18.91 6.16
N LEU A 416 19.15 -19.33 4.89
CA LEU A 416 20.11 -20.32 4.39
C LEU A 416 21.57 -19.83 4.37
N HIS A 417 21.83 -18.55 4.66
CA HIS A 417 23.18 -18.01 4.73
C HIS A 417 23.85 -18.20 6.10
N PHE A 418 23.09 -18.64 7.11
CA PHE A 418 23.62 -18.88 8.45
C PHE A 418 24.03 -20.34 8.59
N ASP A 419 25.21 -20.58 9.16
CA ASP A 419 25.74 -21.93 9.42
C ASP A 419 24.92 -22.68 10.50
N SER A 420 24.15 -21.95 11.31
CA SER A 420 23.26 -22.50 12.32
C SER A 420 21.99 -21.65 12.42
N LEU A 421 20.83 -22.32 12.53
CA LEU A 421 19.52 -21.72 12.63
C LEU A 421 18.80 -22.29 13.85
N LEU A 422 18.21 -21.40 14.66
CA LEU A 422 17.26 -21.76 15.70
C LEU A 422 15.88 -21.34 15.18
N LEU A 423 14.99 -22.32 15.00
CA LEU A 423 13.62 -22.12 14.50
C LEU A 423 12.61 -22.06 15.64
#